data_AF-A0AAX6HTB3-F1
#
_entry.id   AF-A0AAX6HTB3-F1
#
_cell.length_a   1.000
_cell.length_b   1.000
_cell.length_c   1.000
_cell.angle_alpha   90.00
_cell.angle_beta   90.00
_cell.angle_gamma   90.00
#
_symmetry.space_group_name_H-M   'P 1'
#
loop_
_entity.id
_entity.type
_entity.pdbx_description
1 polymer ?
#
loop_
_entity_poly.entity_id
_entity_poly.type
_entity_poly.pdbx_seq_one_letter_code
_entity_poly.pdbx_strand_id
1 'polypeptide(L)'
;MENNNNKLLQALRNSGADKIFEAFKWLQAHRSECRKDVYGPVLLEVNVQNRVHAAYLESHVPNYIWKSFITQDPADRDFLVRNLKAFDIPILNFVEQRGRNKEPFQISREMRELGIYSRLDQVFDAPDAVKEVLITQANLENSYIGSRESDEKADDVNKLGIMDIWTPESHYRWNKSRYDGHISGIVEPVHPSRLFMCSLDVSDVENLRSKKIELEHTIAELEESQKMLQTEQRQLEDEAAKLQREREIIHNKNNSEKKKRREMENRVDQRRRKLESLSQEDDVISVTKKLIDQAAKLNEQRFKLAIKQKNLLVEAIAFKWSFAEKHMLSIELDTKIREMEGDLKQHEKVALQAATHLENCKRKTEQCKQQLSAAKRHAESIAIITEDLTKEFLEMPGTIEELEAAIQDNISEANSILFVNQNILQEYENRQRKIDDMASKVEADDKELQRCLSEITNLKGSWLPTLCNLVVKINETFSRNFQEMAVAGEVSLDEHEMDFDKYGVLKSEIQGSRTIAGAECSSPVWRRTVSFNYPLSCFSPRSDQLPIPCG
;
A
#
# COMPACT_ATOMS: atom_id res chain seq x y z
N MET A 1 -23.56 -6.46 -12.61
CA MET A 1 -24.02 -7.41 -11.57
C MET A 1 -23.11 -8.64 -11.46
N GLU A 2 -22.66 -9.26 -12.56
CA GLU A 2 -21.80 -10.47 -12.52
C GLU A 2 -20.51 -10.31 -11.69
N ASN A 3 -19.90 -9.12 -11.70
CA ASN A 3 -18.67 -8.87 -10.95
C ASN A 3 -18.88 -8.88 -9.41
N ASN A 4 -20.07 -8.51 -8.94
CA ASN A 4 -20.38 -8.49 -7.50
C ASN A 4 -20.57 -9.93 -6.96
N ASN A 5 -21.34 -10.74 -7.69
CA ASN A 5 -21.58 -12.14 -7.31
C ASN A 5 -20.27 -12.95 -7.27
N ASN A 6 -19.36 -12.70 -8.22
CA ASN A 6 -18.04 -13.35 -8.23
C ASN A 6 -17.19 -13.01 -7.00
N LYS A 7 -17.24 -11.76 -6.52
CA LYS A 7 -16.50 -11.36 -5.31
C LYS A 7 -17.09 -11.96 -4.04
N LEU A 8 -18.42 -12.02 -3.92
CA LEU A 8 -19.09 -12.67 -2.80
C LEU A 8 -18.80 -14.18 -2.75
N LEU A 9 -18.79 -14.85 -3.91
CA LEU A 9 -18.35 -16.24 -4.02
C LEU A 9 -16.87 -16.41 -3.67
N GLN A 10 -16.02 -15.44 -4.01
CA GLN A 10 -14.61 -15.43 -3.61
C GLN A 10 -14.44 -15.24 -2.10
N ALA A 11 -15.27 -14.41 -1.46
CA ALA A 11 -15.29 -14.25 -0.01
C ALA A 11 -15.68 -15.56 0.69
N LEU A 12 -16.69 -16.28 0.17
CA LEU A 12 -17.07 -17.61 0.67
C LEU A 12 -15.98 -18.65 0.49
N ARG A 13 -15.24 -18.59 -0.63
CA ARG A 13 -14.08 -19.46 -0.85
C ARG A 13 -13.02 -19.23 0.21
N ASN A 14 -12.69 -17.96 0.46
CA ASN A 14 -11.70 -17.57 1.47
C ASN A 14 -12.14 -17.91 2.92
N SER A 15 -13.45 -18.05 3.17
CA SER A 15 -14.00 -18.42 4.49
C SER A 15 -14.15 -19.94 4.70
N GLY A 16 -13.60 -20.77 3.80
CA GLY A 16 -13.52 -22.22 3.95
C GLY A 16 -14.50 -23.03 3.09
N ALA A 17 -15.06 -22.44 2.01
CA ALA A 17 -15.89 -23.16 1.04
C ALA A 17 -15.20 -23.25 -0.33
N ASP A 18 -14.18 -24.10 -0.46
CA ASP A 18 -13.30 -24.17 -1.65
C ASP A 18 -14.05 -24.43 -2.97
N LYS A 19 -15.10 -25.26 -2.92
CA LYS A 19 -15.87 -25.71 -4.09
C LYS A 19 -17.17 -24.94 -4.32
N ILE A 20 -17.36 -23.79 -3.65
CA ILE A 20 -18.62 -23.02 -3.72
C ILE A 20 -18.94 -22.52 -5.15
N PHE A 21 -17.92 -22.17 -5.94
CA PHE A 21 -18.08 -21.75 -7.33
C PHE A 21 -18.61 -22.87 -8.22
N GLU A 22 -18.09 -24.08 -8.04
CA GLU A 22 -18.49 -25.25 -8.83
C GLU A 22 -19.92 -25.65 -8.50
N ALA A 23 -20.28 -25.67 -7.22
CA ALA A 23 -21.63 -25.96 -6.79
C ALA A 23 -22.66 -24.91 -7.21
N PHE A 24 -22.30 -23.63 -7.19
CA PHE A 24 -23.18 -22.57 -7.68
C PHE A 24 -23.42 -22.69 -9.19
N LYS A 25 -22.38 -22.98 -9.97
CA LYS A 25 -22.52 -23.27 -11.42
C LYS A 25 -23.36 -24.52 -11.67
N TRP A 26 -23.15 -25.56 -10.88
CA TRP A 26 -23.92 -26.80 -10.97
C TRP A 26 -25.41 -26.54 -10.70
N LEU A 27 -25.73 -25.78 -9.64
CA LEU A 27 -27.10 -25.40 -9.32
C LEU A 27 -27.72 -24.60 -10.47
N GLN A 28 -27.02 -23.61 -11.03
CA GLN A 28 -27.52 -22.82 -12.16
C GLN A 28 -27.86 -23.70 -13.37
N ALA A 29 -27.04 -24.70 -13.68
CA ALA A 29 -27.29 -25.62 -14.79
C ALA A 29 -28.48 -26.57 -14.55
N HIS A 30 -28.75 -26.96 -13.31
CA HIS A 30 -29.80 -27.92 -12.94
C HIS A 30 -31.01 -27.26 -12.26
N ARG A 31 -31.15 -25.93 -12.36
CA ARG A 31 -32.30 -25.18 -11.78
C ARG A 31 -33.64 -25.66 -12.34
N SER A 32 -33.68 -26.05 -13.61
CA SER A 32 -34.90 -26.55 -14.27
C SER A 32 -35.36 -27.93 -13.78
N GLU A 33 -34.51 -28.67 -13.07
CA GLU A 33 -34.84 -29.99 -12.52
C GLU A 33 -35.46 -29.91 -11.12
N CYS A 34 -35.37 -28.74 -10.47
CA CYS A 34 -35.97 -28.49 -9.17
C CYS A 34 -37.45 -28.14 -9.32
N ARG A 35 -38.28 -28.62 -8.38
CA ARG A 35 -39.74 -28.38 -8.40
C ARG A 35 -40.10 -26.96 -7.99
N LYS A 36 -39.33 -26.38 -7.07
CA LYS A 36 -39.47 -25.00 -6.60
C LYS A 36 -38.14 -24.26 -6.70
N ASP A 37 -38.21 -22.93 -6.54
CA ASP A 37 -37.02 -22.10 -6.53
C ASP A 37 -36.11 -22.45 -5.36
N VAL A 38 -34.83 -22.68 -5.70
CA VAL A 38 -33.74 -22.93 -4.76
C VAL A 38 -32.88 -21.68 -4.71
N TYR A 39 -32.71 -21.14 -3.51
CA TYR A 39 -31.95 -19.91 -3.27
C TYR A 39 -30.54 -20.23 -2.80
N GLY A 40 -29.56 -19.47 -3.28
CA GLY A 40 -28.25 -19.41 -2.66
C GLY A 40 -27.04 -19.50 -3.60
N PRO A 41 -25.81 -19.46 -3.04
CA PRO A 41 -25.50 -19.41 -1.60
C PRO A 41 -26.16 -18.22 -0.88
N VAL A 42 -26.62 -18.40 0.37
CA VAL A 42 -27.41 -17.39 1.11
C VAL A 42 -26.79 -15.99 1.06
N LEU A 43 -25.45 -15.89 1.09
CA LEU A 43 -24.75 -14.61 1.00
C LEU A 43 -25.10 -13.79 -0.26
N LEU A 44 -25.40 -14.44 -1.38
CA LEU A 44 -25.77 -13.75 -2.64
C LEU A 44 -27.19 -13.17 -2.61
N GLU A 45 -28.06 -13.74 -1.78
CA GLU A 45 -29.49 -13.43 -1.74
C GLU A 45 -29.83 -12.38 -0.67
N VAL A 46 -28.83 -11.96 0.13
CA VAL A 46 -28.99 -11.01 1.24
C VAL A 46 -28.32 -9.68 0.89
N ASN A 47 -29.09 -8.59 0.98
CA ASN A 47 -28.61 -7.23 0.79
C ASN A 47 -28.74 -6.41 2.08
N VAL A 48 -27.64 -5.75 2.49
CA VAL A 48 -27.60 -4.90 3.68
C VAL A 48 -27.12 -3.51 3.29
N GLN A 49 -27.92 -2.48 3.58
CA GLN A 49 -27.63 -1.10 3.17
C GLN A 49 -26.51 -0.46 4.00
N ASN A 50 -26.47 -0.74 5.31
CA ASN A 50 -25.53 -0.13 6.24
C ASN A 50 -24.39 -1.08 6.58
N ARG A 51 -23.15 -0.61 6.44
CA ARG A 51 -21.93 -1.36 6.75
C ARG A 51 -21.85 -1.83 8.20
N VAL A 52 -22.30 -1.01 9.15
CA VAL A 52 -22.29 -1.35 10.57
C VAL A 52 -23.26 -2.50 10.85
N HIS A 53 -24.43 -2.43 10.23
CA HIS A 53 -25.44 -3.48 10.35
C HIS A 53 -25.02 -4.79 9.67
N ALA A 54 -24.26 -4.70 8.58
CA ALA A 54 -23.70 -5.88 7.93
C ALA A 54 -22.71 -6.61 8.84
N ALA A 55 -21.93 -5.88 9.64
CA ALA A 55 -21.03 -6.46 10.65
C ALA A 55 -21.80 -7.21 11.75
N TYR A 56 -22.91 -6.65 12.23
CA TYR A 56 -23.76 -7.31 13.21
C TYR A 56 -24.37 -8.59 12.65
N LEU A 57 -24.93 -8.52 11.44
CA LEU A 57 -25.59 -9.66 10.81
C LEU A 57 -24.60 -10.80 10.53
N GLU A 58 -23.42 -10.47 9.99
CA GLU A 58 -22.37 -11.46 9.71
C GLU A 58 -21.85 -12.15 10.97
N SER A 59 -21.68 -11.39 12.07
CA SER A 59 -21.20 -11.92 13.35
C SER A 59 -22.26 -12.74 14.06
N HIS A 60 -23.54 -12.38 13.92
CA HIS A 60 -24.65 -13.07 14.57
C HIS A 60 -25.01 -14.39 13.88
N VAL A 61 -25.02 -14.42 12.55
CA VAL A 61 -25.42 -15.59 11.78
C VAL A 61 -24.24 -16.57 11.65
N PRO A 62 -24.40 -17.85 12.03
CA PRO A 62 -23.36 -18.85 11.89
C PRO A 62 -22.82 -18.98 10.45
N ASN A 63 -21.49 -19.09 10.31
CA ASN A 63 -20.81 -19.08 9.01
C ASN A 63 -21.30 -20.17 8.03
N TYR A 64 -21.76 -21.33 8.53
CA TYR A 64 -22.27 -22.40 7.67
C TYR A 64 -23.54 -22.00 6.90
N ILE A 65 -24.32 -21.04 7.41
CA ILE A 65 -25.56 -20.58 6.77
C ILE A 65 -25.22 -19.74 5.54
N TRP A 66 -24.19 -18.89 5.60
CA TRP A 66 -23.79 -18.03 4.48
C TRP A 66 -23.40 -18.82 3.22
N LYS A 67 -22.78 -19.99 3.40
CA LYS A 67 -22.43 -20.91 2.31
C LYS A 67 -23.56 -21.86 1.89
N SER A 68 -24.68 -21.89 2.61
CA SER A 68 -25.73 -22.88 2.38
C SER A 68 -26.64 -22.54 1.20
N PHE A 69 -27.30 -23.57 0.67
CA PHE A 69 -28.42 -23.42 -0.28
C PHE A 69 -29.74 -23.68 0.43
N ILE A 70 -30.77 -22.89 0.11
CA ILE A 70 -32.10 -22.98 0.70
C ILE A 70 -33.09 -23.57 -0.31
N THR A 71 -33.69 -24.70 0.04
CA THR A 71 -34.74 -25.37 -0.75
C THR A 71 -36.11 -25.12 -0.13
N GLN A 72 -37.16 -25.06 -0.95
CA GLN A 72 -38.54 -24.92 -0.47
C GLN A 72 -39.33 -26.23 -0.46
N ASP A 73 -38.79 -27.29 -1.06
CA ASP A 73 -39.43 -28.61 -1.14
C ASP A 73 -38.49 -29.69 -0.59
N PRO A 74 -38.99 -30.64 0.23
CA PRO A 74 -38.17 -31.74 0.74
C PRO A 74 -37.59 -32.65 -0.35
N ALA A 75 -38.25 -32.81 -1.51
CA ALA A 75 -37.72 -33.62 -2.59
C ALA A 75 -36.53 -32.92 -3.28
N ASP A 76 -36.61 -31.60 -3.45
CA ASP A 76 -35.51 -30.78 -3.99
C ASP A 76 -34.31 -30.81 -3.02
N ARG A 77 -34.57 -30.78 -1.70
CA ARG A 77 -33.52 -30.97 -0.68
C ARG A 77 -32.79 -32.29 -0.88
N ASP A 78 -33.51 -33.40 -1.00
CA ASP A 78 -32.89 -34.72 -1.12
C ASP A 78 -32.14 -34.86 -2.46
N PHE A 79 -32.64 -34.23 -3.53
CA PHE A 79 -31.95 -34.12 -4.81
C PHE A 79 -30.63 -33.36 -4.69
N LEU A 80 -30.64 -32.20 -4.04
CA LEU A 80 -29.44 -31.38 -3.83
C LEU A 80 -28.45 -32.07 -2.89
N VAL A 81 -28.91 -32.74 -1.83
CA VAL A 81 -28.02 -33.45 -0.88
C VAL A 81 -27.29 -34.60 -1.58
N ARG A 82 -27.95 -35.32 -2.48
CA ARG A 82 -27.31 -36.41 -3.23
C ARG A 82 -26.24 -35.90 -4.19
N ASN A 83 -26.54 -34.83 -4.93
CA ASN A 83 -25.66 -34.32 -5.98
C ASN A 83 -24.56 -33.38 -5.46
N LEU A 84 -24.84 -32.61 -4.40
CA LEU A 84 -23.90 -31.64 -3.84
C LEU A 84 -23.02 -32.17 -2.70
N LYS A 85 -23.17 -33.44 -2.32
CA LYS A 85 -22.35 -34.08 -1.28
C LYS A 85 -20.84 -33.99 -1.56
N ALA A 86 -20.45 -34.06 -2.83
CA ALA A 86 -19.04 -33.99 -3.25
C ALA A 86 -18.42 -32.58 -3.10
N PHE A 87 -19.26 -31.55 -2.99
CA PHE A 87 -18.83 -30.15 -2.84
C PHE A 87 -18.80 -29.66 -1.38
N ASP A 88 -19.26 -30.50 -0.42
CA ASP A 88 -19.29 -30.20 1.02
C ASP A 88 -20.05 -28.91 1.40
N ILE A 89 -21.25 -28.74 0.83
CA ILE A 89 -22.08 -27.56 1.04
C ILE A 89 -23.34 -27.90 1.83
N PRO A 90 -23.62 -27.18 2.93
CA PRO A 90 -24.85 -27.36 3.70
C PRO A 90 -26.09 -26.99 2.87
N ILE A 91 -27.15 -27.79 3.02
CA ILE A 91 -28.44 -27.51 2.39
C ILE A 91 -29.47 -27.36 3.50
N LEU A 92 -30.12 -26.20 3.53
CA LEU A 92 -31.18 -25.87 4.46
C LEU A 92 -32.52 -25.98 3.75
N ASN A 93 -33.52 -26.53 4.44
CA ASN A 93 -34.86 -26.60 3.89
C ASN A 93 -35.75 -25.57 4.60
N PHE A 94 -36.34 -24.69 3.81
CA PHE A 94 -37.42 -23.83 4.26
C PHE A 94 -38.64 -24.71 4.53
N VAL A 95 -39.08 -24.71 5.79
CA VAL A 95 -40.32 -25.35 6.21
C VAL A 95 -41.27 -24.22 6.60
N GLU A 96 -42.34 -24.06 5.83
CA GLU A 96 -43.39 -23.09 6.13
C GLU A 96 -44.02 -23.47 7.49
N GLN A 97 -43.68 -22.71 8.54
CA GLN A 97 -44.26 -22.91 9.86
C GLN A 97 -45.66 -22.30 9.89
N ARG A 98 -46.67 -23.11 9.55
CA ARG A 98 -48.07 -22.75 9.77
C ARG A 98 -48.30 -22.57 11.28
N GLY A 99 -48.54 -21.33 11.72
CA GLY A 99 -48.88 -21.01 13.11
C GLY A 99 -47.84 -20.19 13.89
N ARG A 100 -46.75 -19.71 13.26
CA ARG A 100 -45.90 -18.69 13.88
C ARG A 100 -46.65 -17.36 13.91
N ASN A 101 -47.18 -16.98 15.06
CA ASN A 101 -47.60 -15.60 15.31
C ASN A 101 -46.33 -14.76 15.37
N LYS A 102 -45.91 -14.17 14.24
CA LYS A 102 -44.84 -13.16 14.27
C LYS A 102 -45.37 -11.99 15.08
N GLU A 103 -44.84 -11.81 16.28
CA GLU A 103 -45.14 -10.60 17.04
C GLU A 103 -44.65 -9.41 16.22
N PRO A 104 -45.54 -8.46 15.89
CA PRO A 104 -45.15 -7.28 15.13
C PRO A 104 -44.11 -6.52 15.95
N PHE A 105 -42.97 -6.22 15.32
CA PHE A 105 -41.94 -5.41 15.94
C PHE A 105 -42.50 -4.03 16.30
N GLN A 106 -42.60 -3.74 17.59
CA GLN A 106 -42.98 -2.43 18.12
C GLN A 106 -41.91 -1.98 19.10
N ILE A 107 -41.23 -0.88 18.76
CA ILE A 107 -40.27 -0.24 19.66
C ILE A 107 -41.08 0.46 20.76
N SER A 108 -40.98 -0.04 21.99
CA SER A 108 -41.59 0.63 23.14
C SER A 108 -40.89 1.96 23.41
N ARG A 109 -41.57 2.87 24.12
CA ARG A 109 -40.98 4.14 24.52
C ARG A 109 -39.72 3.93 25.37
N GLU A 110 -39.75 2.95 26.27
CA GLU A 110 -38.64 2.56 27.15
C GLU A 110 -37.43 2.06 26.36
N MET A 111 -37.64 1.25 25.31
CA MET A 111 -36.57 0.81 24.41
C MET A 111 -35.87 1.99 23.74
N ARG A 112 -36.64 2.98 23.29
CA ARG A 112 -36.09 4.18 22.65
C ARG A 112 -35.30 5.06 23.64
N GLU A 113 -35.75 5.18 24.88
CA GLU A 113 -35.07 5.93 25.95
C GLU A 113 -33.74 5.27 26.38
N LEU A 114 -33.60 3.96 26.15
CA LEU A 114 -32.34 3.23 26.31
C LEU A 114 -31.51 3.15 25.01
N GLY A 115 -31.89 3.87 23.95
CA GLY A 115 -31.13 3.96 22.71
C GLY A 115 -31.35 2.82 21.70
N ILE A 116 -32.32 1.93 21.94
CA ILE A 116 -32.66 0.84 21.01
C ILE A 116 -33.57 1.39 19.90
N TYR A 117 -33.17 1.19 18.65
CA TYR A 117 -33.85 1.79 17.49
C TYR A 117 -34.26 0.80 16.40
N SER A 118 -33.73 -0.42 16.39
CA SER A 118 -34.10 -1.43 15.39
C SER A 118 -33.86 -2.85 15.91
N ARG A 119 -34.30 -3.84 15.14
CA ARG A 119 -34.06 -5.26 15.36
C ARG A 119 -33.41 -5.87 14.13
N LEU A 120 -32.59 -6.89 14.33
CA LEU A 120 -31.68 -7.40 13.29
C LEU A 120 -32.43 -7.97 12.07
N ASP A 121 -33.65 -8.47 12.24
CA ASP A 121 -34.55 -8.95 11.17
C ASP A 121 -35.06 -7.85 10.21
N GLN A 122 -35.07 -6.59 10.64
CA GLN A 122 -35.59 -5.45 9.86
C GLN A 122 -34.54 -4.76 8.98
N VAL A 123 -33.28 -5.14 9.13
CA VAL A 123 -32.15 -4.34 8.62
C VAL A 123 -31.54 -4.88 7.33
N PHE A 124 -32.02 -6.04 6.86
CA PHE A 124 -31.61 -6.64 5.61
C PHE A 124 -32.82 -7.01 4.74
N ASP A 125 -32.56 -6.97 3.43
CA ASP A 125 -33.49 -7.37 2.39
C ASP A 125 -33.05 -8.73 1.83
N ALA A 126 -33.99 -9.67 1.75
CA ALA A 126 -33.78 -11.00 1.19
C ALA A 126 -35.13 -11.61 0.76
N PRO A 127 -35.16 -12.60 -0.15
CA PRO A 127 -36.38 -13.35 -0.46
C PRO A 127 -37.01 -13.95 0.79
N ASP A 128 -38.34 -14.04 0.84
CA ASP A 128 -39.08 -14.47 2.04
C ASP A 128 -38.58 -15.82 2.60
N ALA A 129 -38.32 -16.80 1.72
CA ALA A 129 -37.78 -18.10 2.13
C ALA A 129 -36.39 -17.97 2.80
N VAL A 130 -35.54 -17.07 2.32
CA VAL A 130 -34.20 -16.83 2.87
C VAL A 130 -34.31 -16.08 4.20
N LYS A 131 -35.15 -15.05 4.25
CA LYS A 131 -35.38 -14.23 5.44
C LYS A 131 -35.93 -15.05 6.61
N GLU A 132 -36.91 -15.92 6.35
CA GLU A 132 -37.46 -16.80 7.38
C GLU A 132 -36.47 -17.83 7.90
N VAL A 133 -35.65 -18.43 7.02
CA VAL A 133 -34.60 -19.37 7.44
C VAL A 133 -33.58 -18.65 8.32
N LEU A 134 -33.14 -17.45 7.94
CA LEU A 134 -32.22 -16.64 8.75
C LEU A 134 -32.83 -16.29 10.12
N ILE A 135 -34.07 -15.83 10.15
CA ILE A 135 -34.78 -15.49 11.40
C ILE A 135 -34.90 -16.73 12.30
N THR A 136 -35.27 -17.88 11.75
CA THR A 136 -35.53 -19.10 12.53
C THR A 136 -34.24 -19.78 13.01
N GLN A 137 -33.21 -19.85 12.15
CA GLN A 137 -31.95 -20.55 12.46
C GLN A 137 -31.01 -19.70 13.32
N ALA A 138 -30.99 -18.38 13.12
CA ALA A 138 -30.13 -17.47 13.86
C ALA A 138 -30.87 -16.67 14.95
N ASN A 139 -32.17 -16.88 15.16
CA ASN A 139 -32.97 -16.20 16.19
C ASN A 139 -32.95 -14.67 16.11
N LEU A 140 -32.90 -14.12 14.89
CA LEU A 140 -32.78 -12.67 14.63
C LEU A 140 -33.94 -11.84 15.20
N GLU A 141 -35.08 -12.48 15.46
CA GLU A 141 -36.28 -11.88 16.07
C GLU A 141 -36.13 -11.50 17.55
N ASN A 142 -35.06 -11.95 18.20
CA ASN A 142 -34.77 -11.66 19.60
C ASN A 142 -33.50 -10.80 19.78
N SER A 143 -32.87 -10.37 18.69
CA SER A 143 -31.64 -9.57 18.71
C SER A 143 -31.88 -8.13 18.28
N TYR A 144 -31.67 -7.21 19.23
CA TYR A 144 -31.93 -5.79 19.07
C TYR A 144 -30.67 -5.02 18.67
N ILE A 145 -30.87 -3.82 18.11
CA ILE A 145 -29.80 -2.91 17.73
C ILE A 145 -29.94 -1.62 18.54
N GLY A 146 -28.91 -1.35 19.33
CA GLY A 146 -28.74 -0.19 20.18
C GLY A 146 -27.79 0.85 19.59
N SER A 147 -27.88 2.06 20.16
CA SER A 147 -26.92 3.14 19.94
C SER A 147 -25.83 3.11 21.02
N ARG A 148 -24.98 4.13 21.07
CA ARG A 148 -23.99 4.30 22.14
C ARG A 148 -24.64 4.45 23.52
N GLU A 149 -25.86 5.00 23.58
CA GLU A 149 -26.59 5.15 24.85
C GLU A 149 -27.00 3.79 25.44
N SER A 150 -27.23 2.80 24.58
CA SER A 150 -27.52 1.43 25.00
C SER A 150 -26.29 0.71 25.58
N ASP A 151 -25.10 1.13 25.16
CA ASP A 151 -23.81 0.61 25.64
C ASP A 151 -23.55 1.10 27.09
N GLU A 152 -23.78 2.39 27.33
CA GLU A 152 -23.65 3.00 28.67
C GLU A 152 -24.71 2.51 29.66
N LYS A 153 -25.90 2.14 29.18
CA LYS A 153 -27.06 1.69 29.99
C LYS A 153 -27.38 0.20 29.80
N ALA A 154 -26.38 -0.63 29.53
CA ALA A 154 -26.58 -2.05 29.23
C ALA A 154 -27.31 -2.82 30.36
N ASP A 155 -27.06 -2.49 31.63
CA ASP A 155 -27.74 -3.12 32.77
C ASP A 155 -29.24 -2.81 32.82
N ASP A 156 -29.66 -1.63 32.38
CA ASP A 156 -31.07 -1.25 32.31
C ASP A 156 -31.79 -1.91 31.13
N VAL A 157 -31.07 -2.18 30.04
CA VAL A 157 -31.59 -2.96 28.90
C VAL A 157 -31.94 -4.38 29.31
N ASN A 158 -31.10 -5.03 30.11
CA ASN A 158 -31.37 -6.37 30.64
C ASN A 158 -32.63 -6.41 31.53
N LYS A 159 -32.90 -5.35 32.30
CA LYS A 159 -34.12 -5.24 33.13
C LYS A 159 -35.41 -5.21 32.31
N LEU A 160 -35.35 -4.77 31.04
CA LEU A 160 -36.49 -4.80 30.11
C LEU A 160 -36.76 -6.21 29.53
N GLY A 161 -35.98 -7.22 29.91
CA GLY A 161 -36.12 -8.59 29.41
C GLY A 161 -35.47 -8.82 28.04
N ILE A 162 -34.64 -7.88 27.58
CA ILE A 162 -33.87 -8.01 26.33
C ILE A 162 -32.58 -8.78 26.64
N MET A 163 -32.41 -9.93 25.98
CA MET A 163 -31.30 -10.85 26.24
C MET A 163 -30.16 -10.76 25.22
N ASP A 164 -30.35 -10.10 24.08
CA ASP A 164 -29.33 -9.97 23.03
C ASP A 164 -29.42 -8.59 22.36
N ILE A 165 -28.34 -7.80 22.43
CA ILE A 165 -28.27 -6.45 21.87
C ILE A 165 -26.91 -6.16 21.22
N TRP A 166 -26.96 -5.59 20.02
CA TRP A 166 -25.81 -5.10 19.26
C TRP A 166 -25.66 -3.59 19.43
N THR A 167 -24.50 -3.14 19.92
CA THR A 167 -24.11 -1.72 19.95
C THR A 167 -22.98 -1.49 18.93
N PRO A 168 -22.61 -0.23 18.61
CA PRO A 168 -21.54 0.07 17.66
C PRO A 168 -20.17 -0.55 17.99
N GLU A 169 -19.88 -0.77 19.27
CA GLU A 169 -18.59 -1.27 19.75
C GLU A 169 -18.69 -2.69 20.33
N SER A 170 -19.82 -3.05 20.94
CA SER A 170 -19.98 -4.28 21.72
C SER A 170 -21.25 -5.06 21.37
N HIS A 171 -21.20 -6.38 21.55
CA HIS A 171 -22.34 -7.28 21.50
C HIS A 171 -22.58 -7.85 22.89
N TYR A 172 -23.75 -7.58 23.45
CA TYR A 172 -24.14 -8.08 24.77
C TYR A 172 -25.11 -9.23 24.63
N ARG A 173 -24.80 -10.34 25.30
CA ARG A 173 -25.67 -11.51 25.39
C ARG A 173 -25.83 -11.95 26.83
N TRP A 174 -27.08 -11.96 27.30
CA TRP A 174 -27.44 -12.43 28.62
C TRP A 174 -28.10 -13.81 28.54
N ASN A 175 -27.58 -14.74 29.33
CA ASN A 175 -28.12 -16.08 29.47
C ASN A 175 -28.68 -16.26 30.88
N LYS A 176 -29.97 -16.60 30.95
CA LYS A 176 -30.62 -16.99 32.19
C LYS A 176 -30.47 -18.50 32.39
N SER A 177 -29.78 -18.88 33.46
CA SER A 177 -29.59 -20.30 33.79
C SER A 177 -30.93 -20.97 34.11
N ARG A 178 -31.10 -22.20 33.61
CA ARG A 178 -32.32 -23.00 33.79
C ARG A 178 -32.45 -23.56 35.20
N TYR A 179 -31.35 -23.68 35.95
CA TYR A 179 -31.32 -24.39 37.22
C TYR A 179 -31.55 -23.47 38.42
N ASP A 180 -30.94 -22.29 38.41
CA ASP A 180 -30.88 -21.36 39.54
C ASP A 180 -31.37 -19.95 39.17
N GLY A 181 -31.72 -19.71 37.90
CA GLY A 181 -32.27 -18.43 37.44
C GLY A 181 -31.24 -17.29 37.39
N HIS A 182 -29.96 -17.54 37.70
CA HIS A 182 -28.91 -16.54 37.61
C HIS A 182 -28.70 -16.09 36.16
N ILE A 183 -28.54 -14.78 35.97
CA ILE A 183 -28.30 -14.17 34.66
C ILE A 183 -26.79 -13.93 34.53
N SER A 184 -26.19 -14.54 33.51
CA SER A 184 -24.79 -14.33 33.13
C SER A 184 -24.72 -13.51 31.85
N GLY A 185 -23.89 -12.47 31.83
CA GLY A 185 -23.67 -11.63 30.66
C GLY A 185 -22.33 -11.92 30.00
N ILE A 186 -22.33 -12.06 28.68
CA ILE A 186 -21.12 -12.13 27.84
C ILE A 186 -21.09 -10.86 27.00
N VAL A 187 -19.92 -10.21 26.95
CA VAL A 187 -19.66 -9.02 26.13
C VAL A 187 -18.58 -9.36 25.13
N GLU A 188 -18.91 -9.29 23.84
CA GLU A 188 -17.98 -9.55 22.75
C GLU A 188 -17.78 -8.26 21.93
N PRO A 189 -16.56 -7.93 21.49
CA PRO A 189 -16.34 -6.78 20.61
C PRO A 189 -16.92 -7.03 19.22
N VAL A 190 -17.51 -6.00 18.59
CA VAL A 190 -18.00 -6.12 17.22
C VAL A 190 -16.83 -6.15 16.24
N HIS A 191 -16.74 -7.24 15.47
CA HIS A 191 -15.73 -7.38 14.43
C HIS A 191 -16.22 -6.79 13.09
N PRO A 192 -15.33 -6.17 12.30
CA PRO A 192 -15.70 -5.67 10.98
C PRO A 192 -16.12 -6.84 10.07
N SER A 193 -17.21 -6.64 9.33
CA SER A 193 -17.67 -7.58 8.30
C SER A 193 -16.54 -7.95 7.34
N ARG A 194 -16.43 -9.23 6.98
CA ARG A 194 -15.49 -9.76 5.97
C ARG A 194 -16.22 -10.20 4.71
N LEU A 195 -17.43 -10.72 4.85
CA LEU A 195 -18.23 -11.25 3.73
C LEU A 195 -18.94 -10.14 2.95
N PHE A 196 -19.53 -9.14 3.62
CA PHE A 196 -20.30 -8.06 2.97
C PHE A 196 -19.45 -6.85 2.52
N MET A 197 -18.14 -6.84 2.79
CA MET A 197 -17.23 -5.76 2.38
C MET A 197 -17.05 -5.61 0.86
N CYS A 198 -17.31 -6.66 0.08
CA CYS A 198 -16.99 -6.68 -1.35
C CYS A 198 -18.02 -5.99 -2.26
N SER A 199 -19.24 -5.73 -1.79
CA SER A 199 -20.36 -5.29 -2.64
C SER A 199 -20.47 -3.79 -2.82
N LEU A 200 -20.02 -2.99 -1.83
CA LEU A 200 -20.22 -1.55 -1.84
C LEU A 200 -19.19 -0.79 -2.70
N ASP A 201 -17.97 -1.31 -2.85
CA ASP A 201 -16.87 -0.55 -3.46
C ASP A 201 -16.87 -0.58 -5.00
N VAL A 202 -17.62 -1.48 -5.65
CA VAL A 202 -17.52 -1.70 -7.10
C VAL A 202 -18.31 -0.68 -7.91
N SER A 203 -19.50 -0.32 -7.44
CA SER A 203 -20.31 0.73 -8.08
C SER A 203 -19.58 2.06 -8.00
N ASP A 204 -19.01 2.38 -6.84
CA ASP A 204 -18.32 3.64 -6.61
C ASP A 204 -17.01 3.71 -7.40
N VAL A 205 -16.24 2.63 -7.48
CA VAL A 205 -15.03 2.57 -8.32
C VAL A 205 -15.36 2.71 -9.80
N GLU A 206 -16.42 2.08 -10.30
CA GLU A 206 -16.82 2.20 -11.71
C GLU A 206 -17.36 3.60 -12.03
N ASN A 207 -18.14 4.19 -11.11
CA ASN A 207 -18.60 5.58 -11.21
C ASN A 207 -17.46 6.60 -11.14
N LEU A 208 -16.41 6.32 -10.36
CA LEU A 208 -15.21 7.15 -10.29
C LEU A 208 -14.37 7.01 -11.56
N ARG A 209 -14.30 5.81 -12.15
CA ARG A 209 -13.63 5.57 -13.43
C ARG A 209 -14.33 6.27 -14.58
N SER A 210 -15.67 6.21 -14.65
CA SER A 210 -16.43 6.93 -15.68
C SER A 210 -16.24 8.44 -15.54
N LYS A 211 -16.36 8.99 -14.33
CA LYS A 211 -16.08 10.40 -14.05
C LYS A 211 -14.66 10.81 -14.42
N LYS A 212 -13.67 9.96 -14.18
CA LYS A 212 -12.29 10.23 -14.57
C LYS A 212 -12.16 10.37 -16.09
N ILE A 213 -12.76 9.45 -16.86
CA ILE A 213 -12.73 9.49 -18.33
C ILE A 213 -13.46 10.73 -18.86
N GLU A 214 -14.61 11.09 -18.27
CA GLU A 214 -15.34 12.33 -18.61
C GLU A 214 -14.48 13.57 -18.36
N LEU A 215 -13.80 13.65 -17.21
CA LEU A 215 -12.93 14.76 -16.88
C LEU A 215 -11.72 14.83 -17.83
N GLU A 216 -11.08 13.70 -18.15
CA GLU A 216 -9.99 13.64 -19.12
C GLU A 216 -10.44 14.14 -20.51
N HIS A 217 -11.66 13.81 -20.94
CA HIS A 217 -12.23 14.33 -22.19
C HIS A 217 -12.43 15.85 -22.14
N THR A 218 -13.02 16.38 -21.06
CA THR A 218 -13.21 17.83 -20.91
C THR A 218 -11.90 18.60 -20.84
N ILE A 219 -10.85 18.03 -20.24
CA ILE A 219 -9.51 18.63 -20.23
C ILE A 219 -8.97 18.71 -21.66
N ALA A 220 -9.08 17.63 -22.44
CA ALA A 220 -8.62 17.61 -23.83
C ALA A 220 -9.35 18.65 -24.70
N GLU A 221 -10.68 18.80 -24.54
CA GLU A 221 -11.47 19.83 -25.22
C GLU A 221 -11.02 21.26 -24.83
N LEU A 222 -10.78 21.49 -23.53
CA LEU A 222 -10.30 22.78 -23.05
C LEU A 222 -8.89 23.10 -23.56
N GLU A 223 -7.98 22.13 -23.62
CA GLU A 223 -6.65 22.30 -24.20
C GLU A 223 -6.70 22.65 -25.70
N GLU A 224 -7.62 22.03 -26.45
CA GLU A 224 -7.83 22.36 -27.86
C GLU A 224 -8.39 23.79 -28.02
N SER A 225 -9.37 24.16 -27.21
CA SER A 225 -9.91 25.53 -27.18
C SER A 225 -8.84 26.58 -26.83
N GLN A 226 -7.95 26.27 -25.89
CA GLN A 226 -6.86 27.14 -25.49
C GLN A 226 -5.85 27.34 -26.63
N LYS A 227 -5.52 26.26 -27.37
CA LYS A 227 -4.65 26.36 -28.55
C LYS A 227 -5.25 27.24 -29.63
N MET A 228 -6.55 27.10 -29.89
CA MET A 228 -7.27 27.96 -30.85
C MET A 228 -7.20 29.43 -30.44
N LEU A 229 -7.51 29.75 -29.18
CA LEU A 229 -7.43 31.12 -28.67
C LEU A 229 -6.01 31.70 -28.70
N GLN A 230 -4.98 30.88 -28.43
CA GLN A 230 -3.58 31.32 -28.57
C GLN A 230 -3.22 31.67 -30.02
N THR A 231 -3.71 30.89 -31.00
CA THR A 231 -3.46 31.20 -32.41
C THR A 231 -4.16 32.48 -32.83
N GLU A 232 -5.39 32.72 -32.37
CA GLU A 232 -6.15 33.95 -32.63
C GLU A 232 -5.47 35.18 -31.98
N GLN A 233 -5.01 35.05 -30.74
CA GLN A 233 -4.25 36.10 -30.07
C GLN A 233 -3.01 36.51 -30.86
N ARG A 234 -2.22 35.55 -31.35
CA ARG A 234 -1.04 35.84 -32.18
C ARG A 234 -1.39 36.55 -33.47
N GLN A 235 -2.49 36.18 -34.13
CA GLN A 235 -2.95 36.85 -35.34
C GLN A 235 -3.33 38.31 -35.07
N LEU A 236 -4.05 38.57 -33.97
CA LEU A 236 -4.41 39.93 -33.56
C LEU A 236 -3.18 40.78 -33.19
N GLU A 237 -2.18 40.20 -32.54
CA GLU A 237 -0.91 40.87 -32.24
C GLU A 237 -0.16 41.25 -33.53
N ASP A 238 -0.12 40.36 -34.52
CA ASP A 238 0.49 40.63 -35.83
C ASP A 238 -0.26 41.73 -36.60
N GLU A 239 -1.59 41.74 -36.56
CA GLU A 239 -2.42 42.79 -37.15
C GLU A 239 -2.22 44.14 -36.47
N ALA A 240 -2.20 44.17 -35.13
CA ALA A 240 -1.91 45.37 -34.36
C ALA A 240 -0.52 45.94 -34.70
N ALA A 241 0.49 45.07 -34.85
CA ALA A 241 1.83 45.46 -35.25
C ALA A 241 1.89 46.03 -36.68
N LYS A 242 1.08 45.51 -37.62
CA LYS A 242 0.95 46.09 -38.97
C LYS A 242 0.30 47.47 -38.94
N LEU A 243 -0.81 47.62 -38.23
CA LEU A 243 -1.52 48.89 -38.09
C LEU A 243 -0.65 49.97 -37.42
N GLN A 244 0.17 49.59 -36.44
CA GLN A 244 1.10 50.51 -35.79
C GLN A 244 2.18 51.01 -36.78
N ARG A 245 2.72 50.13 -37.63
CA ARG A 245 3.67 50.52 -38.69
C ARG A 245 3.03 51.47 -39.70
N GLU A 246 1.81 51.19 -40.15
CA GLU A 246 1.07 52.07 -41.06
C GLU A 246 0.82 53.45 -40.43
N ARG A 247 0.42 53.48 -39.17
CA ARG A 247 0.23 54.71 -38.40
C ARG A 247 1.51 55.54 -38.32
N GLU A 248 2.66 54.91 -38.07
CA GLU A 248 3.95 55.60 -38.02
C GLU A 248 4.33 56.22 -39.38
N ILE A 249 4.11 55.49 -40.48
CA ILE A 249 4.33 55.99 -41.84
C ILE A 249 3.45 57.22 -42.10
N ILE A 250 2.16 57.15 -41.77
CA ILE A 250 1.21 58.27 -41.92
C ILE A 250 1.63 59.45 -41.03
N HIS A 251 2.02 59.18 -39.79
CA HIS A 251 2.45 60.22 -38.84
C HIS A 251 3.70 60.96 -39.35
N ASN A 252 4.70 60.23 -39.82
CA ASN A 252 5.92 60.81 -40.38
C ASN A 252 5.62 61.63 -41.65
N LYS A 253 4.76 61.13 -42.53
CA LYS A 253 4.31 61.87 -43.71
C LYS A 253 3.58 63.15 -43.31
N ASN A 254 2.63 63.09 -42.38
CA ASN A 254 1.90 64.25 -41.87
C ASN A 254 2.82 65.28 -41.21
N ASN A 255 3.80 64.85 -40.42
CA ASN A 255 4.79 65.76 -39.83
C ASN A 255 5.66 66.44 -40.89
N SER A 256 6.07 65.71 -41.94
CA SER A 256 6.82 66.29 -43.05
C SER A 256 6.01 67.35 -43.81
N GLU A 257 4.73 67.09 -44.07
CA GLU A 257 3.82 68.03 -44.72
C GLU A 257 3.48 69.23 -43.84
N LYS A 258 3.28 69.03 -42.53
CA LYS A 258 3.13 70.12 -41.55
C LYS A 258 4.36 71.01 -41.51
N LYS A 259 5.57 70.44 -41.59
CA LYS A 259 6.82 71.22 -41.62
C LYS A 259 6.90 72.08 -42.88
N LYS A 260 6.64 71.50 -44.06
CA LYS A 260 6.56 72.25 -45.33
C LYS A 260 5.50 73.35 -45.28
N ARG A 261 4.33 73.05 -44.72
CA ARG A 261 3.24 74.02 -44.56
C ARG A 261 3.65 75.18 -43.65
N ARG A 262 4.30 74.91 -42.51
CA ARG A 262 4.83 75.96 -41.62
C ARG A 262 5.90 76.80 -42.30
N GLU A 263 6.79 76.20 -43.07
CA GLU A 263 7.80 76.92 -43.84
C GLU A 263 7.15 77.86 -44.88
N MET A 264 6.10 77.40 -45.57
CA MET A 264 5.32 78.21 -46.49
C MET A 264 4.52 79.31 -45.79
N GLU A 265 3.85 79.00 -44.67
CA GLU A 265 3.14 79.97 -43.83
C GLU A 265 4.09 81.04 -43.33
N ASN A 266 5.29 80.69 -42.85
CA ASN A 266 6.31 81.66 -42.43
C ASN A 266 6.75 82.56 -43.59
N ARG A 267 6.92 82.03 -44.80
CA ARG A 267 7.24 82.82 -46.00
C ARG A 267 6.09 83.76 -46.39
N VAL A 268 4.86 83.28 -46.28
CA VAL A 268 3.65 84.07 -46.51
C VAL A 268 3.55 85.17 -45.46
N ASP A 269 3.77 84.88 -44.18
CA ASP A 269 3.72 85.84 -43.08
C ASP A 269 4.84 86.88 -43.19
N GLN A 270 6.05 86.51 -43.62
CA GLN A 270 7.11 87.48 -43.92
C GLN A 270 6.71 88.43 -45.04
N ARG A 271 6.07 87.91 -46.11
CA ARG A 271 5.53 88.74 -47.20
C ARG A 271 4.32 89.55 -46.76
N ARG A 272 3.46 88.99 -45.91
CA ARG A 272 2.27 89.65 -45.36
C ARG A 272 2.68 90.78 -44.44
N ARG A 273 3.62 90.60 -43.51
CA ARG A 273 4.16 91.69 -42.67
C ARG A 273 4.80 92.81 -43.50
N LYS A 274 5.45 92.44 -44.61
CA LYS A 274 6.02 93.39 -45.58
C LYS A 274 4.93 94.11 -46.41
N LEU A 275 3.75 93.51 -46.54
CA LEU A 275 2.58 94.07 -47.22
C LEU A 275 1.69 94.88 -46.26
N GLU A 276 1.55 94.45 -45.01
CA GLU A 276 0.87 95.15 -43.91
C GLU A 276 1.63 96.43 -43.53
N SER A 277 2.97 96.43 -43.58
CA SER A 277 3.73 97.69 -43.46
C SER A 277 3.53 98.64 -44.64
N LEU A 278 2.94 98.17 -45.75
CA LEU A 278 2.60 98.97 -46.94
C LEU A 278 1.11 99.33 -47.01
N SER A 279 0.24 98.62 -46.28
CA SER A 279 -1.22 98.78 -46.35
C SER A 279 -1.85 99.35 -45.07
N GLN A 280 -1.06 99.73 -44.06
CA GLN A 280 -1.58 100.46 -42.90
C GLN A 280 -1.65 101.97 -43.17
N GLU A 281 -2.45 102.33 -44.18
CA GLU A 281 -3.32 103.49 -44.11
C GLU A 281 -4.74 102.91 -44.16
N ASP A 282 -5.33 102.68 -42.98
CA ASP A 282 -6.72 103.00 -42.64
C ASP A 282 -7.25 102.25 -41.39
N ASP A 283 -7.92 103.06 -40.55
CA ASP A 283 -8.74 102.80 -39.36
C ASP A 283 -8.30 101.73 -38.33
N VAL A 284 -7.28 102.10 -37.55
CA VAL A 284 -6.66 101.34 -36.45
C VAL A 284 -7.62 101.08 -35.26
N ILE A 285 -8.70 101.85 -35.10
CA ILE A 285 -9.44 101.92 -33.82
C ILE A 285 -10.50 100.82 -33.67
N SER A 286 -11.14 100.35 -34.75
CA SER A 286 -12.16 99.28 -34.67
C SER A 286 -11.55 97.88 -34.59
N VAL A 287 -10.40 97.67 -35.26
CA VAL A 287 -9.65 96.40 -35.25
C VAL A 287 -8.97 96.16 -33.91
N THR A 288 -8.40 97.20 -33.31
CA THR A 288 -7.78 97.11 -31.97
C THR A 288 -8.78 96.73 -30.89
N LYS A 289 -10.00 97.29 -30.90
CA LYS A 289 -11.07 96.88 -29.95
C LYS A 289 -11.46 95.40 -30.09
N LYS A 290 -11.65 94.91 -31.31
CA LYS A 290 -11.97 93.47 -31.54
C LYS A 290 -10.83 92.54 -31.11
N LEU A 291 -9.58 92.95 -31.31
CA LEU A 291 -8.40 92.20 -30.86
C LEU A 291 -8.27 92.19 -29.33
N ILE A 292 -8.59 93.29 -28.66
CA ILE A 292 -8.59 93.38 -27.19
C ILE A 292 -9.65 92.43 -26.60
N ASP A 293 -10.87 92.40 -27.15
CA ASP A 293 -11.93 91.50 -26.68
C ASP A 293 -11.59 90.01 -26.92
N GLN A 294 -10.96 89.69 -28.05
CA GLN A 294 -10.47 88.34 -28.32
C GLN A 294 -9.32 87.95 -27.38
N ALA A 295 -8.40 88.88 -27.09
CA ALA A 295 -7.32 88.67 -26.14
C ALA A 295 -7.84 88.44 -24.71
N ALA A 296 -8.88 89.17 -24.30
CA ALA A 296 -9.55 88.97 -23.02
C ALA A 296 -10.18 87.58 -22.92
N LYS A 297 -10.92 87.13 -23.94
CA LYS A 297 -11.52 85.79 -23.99
C LYS A 297 -10.48 84.67 -23.98
N LEU A 298 -9.38 84.82 -24.73
CA LEU A 298 -8.29 83.85 -24.74
C LEU A 298 -7.58 83.79 -23.39
N ASN A 299 -7.39 84.92 -22.71
CA ASN A 299 -6.83 84.94 -21.36
C ASN A 299 -7.75 84.26 -20.34
N GLU A 300 -9.06 84.45 -20.43
CA GLU A 300 -10.01 83.73 -19.57
C GLU A 300 -9.94 82.21 -19.78
N GLN A 301 -9.83 81.75 -21.04
CA GLN A 301 -9.64 80.34 -21.36
C GLN A 301 -8.29 79.81 -20.84
N ARG A 302 -7.22 80.60 -20.96
CA ARG A 302 -5.91 80.24 -20.39
C ARG A 302 -5.98 80.07 -18.87
N PHE A 303 -6.68 80.94 -18.17
CA PHE A 303 -6.89 80.80 -16.72
C PHE A 303 -7.68 79.54 -16.37
N LYS A 304 -8.77 79.25 -17.10
CA LYS A 304 -9.56 78.01 -16.89
C LYS A 304 -8.72 76.75 -17.11
N LEU A 305 -7.88 76.74 -18.16
CA LEU A 305 -6.96 75.62 -18.43
C LEU A 305 -5.87 75.49 -17.36
N ALA A 306 -5.30 76.61 -16.89
CA ALA A 306 -4.30 76.60 -15.81
C ALA A 306 -4.88 76.06 -14.49
N ILE A 307 -6.12 76.43 -14.15
CA ILE A 307 -6.82 75.88 -12.97
C ILE A 307 -7.07 74.37 -13.14
N LYS A 308 -7.51 73.94 -14.33
CA LYS A 308 -7.70 72.50 -14.63
C LYS A 308 -6.38 71.73 -14.51
N GLN A 309 -5.29 72.28 -15.02
CA GLN A 309 -3.95 71.70 -14.90
C GLN A 309 -3.50 71.61 -13.44
N LYS A 310 -3.71 72.66 -12.64
CA LYS A 310 -3.44 72.63 -11.19
C LYS A 310 -4.22 71.52 -10.50
N ASN A 311 -5.51 71.37 -10.79
CA ASN A 311 -6.34 70.36 -10.14
C ASN A 311 -5.90 68.94 -10.52
N LEU A 312 -5.60 68.68 -11.79
CA LEU A 312 -5.06 67.40 -12.24
C LEU A 312 -3.71 67.08 -11.59
N LEU A 313 -2.85 68.08 -11.38
CA LEU A 313 -1.58 67.90 -10.66
C LEU A 313 -1.80 67.55 -9.19
N VAL A 314 -2.75 68.20 -8.52
CA VAL A 314 -3.12 67.89 -7.13
C VAL A 314 -3.66 66.46 -7.01
N GLU A 315 -4.56 66.05 -7.92
CA GLU A 315 -5.08 64.69 -7.98
C GLU A 315 -3.96 63.66 -8.22
N ALA A 316 -3.05 63.93 -9.16
CA ALA A 316 -1.93 63.04 -9.43
C ALA A 316 -1.00 62.87 -8.22
N ILE A 317 -0.77 63.94 -7.45
CA ILE A 317 0.02 63.87 -6.21
C ILE A 317 -0.72 63.05 -5.15
N ALA A 318 -2.03 63.26 -4.98
CA ALA A 318 -2.84 62.49 -4.04
C ALA A 318 -2.82 60.98 -4.36
N PHE A 319 -2.95 60.62 -5.65
CA PHE A 319 -2.83 59.22 -6.08
C PHE A 319 -1.44 58.65 -5.82
N LYS A 320 -0.37 59.42 -6.05
CA LYS A 320 1.00 58.96 -5.75
C LYS A 320 1.21 58.70 -4.27
N TRP A 321 0.68 59.57 -3.39
CA TRP A 321 0.76 59.36 -1.95
C TRP A 321 -0.03 58.13 -1.51
N SER A 322 -1.29 57.99 -1.97
CA SER A 322 -2.09 56.80 -1.65
C SER A 322 -1.44 55.51 -2.15
N PHE A 323 -0.81 55.54 -3.33
CA PHE A 323 -0.07 54.40 -3.85
C PHE A 323 1.15 54.07 -2.98
N ALA A 324 1.95 55.08 -2.61
CA ALA A 324 3.13 54.87 -1.78
C ALA A 324 2.78 54.29 -0.39
N GLU A 325 1.70 54.79 0.22
CA GLU A 325 1.18 54.28 1.49
C GLU A 325 0.77 52.80 1.38
N LYS A 326 -0.06 52.46 0.38
CA LYS A 326 -0.49 51.07 0.15
C LYS A 326 0.69 50.15 -0.17
N HIS A 327 1.65 50.64 -0.95
CA HIS A 327 2.84 49.87 -1.31
C HIS A 327 3.73 49.60 -0.08
N MET A 328 3.88 50.59 0.81
CA MET A 328 4.61 50.42 2.07
C MET A 328 3.94 49.37 2.96
N LEU A 329 2.61 49.45 3.11
CA LEU A 329 1.84 48.44 3.84
C LEU A 329 1.98 47.03 3.22
N SER A 330 2.00 46.93 1.88
CA SER A 330 2.23 45.66 1.19
C SER A 330 3.59 45.08 1.54
N ILE A 331 4.65 45.90 1.54
CA ILE A 331 6.00 45.46 1.91
C ILE A 331 6.03 44.97 3.36
N GLU A 332 5.39 45.69 4.28
CA GLU A 332 5.31 45.30 5.70
C GLU A 332 4.62 43.94 5.86
N LEU A 333 3.48 43.74 5.19
CA LEU A 333 2.78 42.46 5.19
C LEU A 333 3.65 41.34 4.60
N ASP A 334 4.34 41.58 3.48
CA ASP A 334 5.25 40.60 2.87
C ASP A 334 6.42 40.24 3.80
N THR A 335 6.95 41.22 4.55
CA THR A 335 7.98 40.94 5.56
C THR A 335 7.42 40.08 6.69
N LYS A 336 6.21 40.36 7.17
CA LYS A 336 5.58 39.57 8.24
C LYS A 336 5.28 38.14 7.79
N ILE A 337 4.83 37.96 6.55
CA ILE A 337 4.61 36.64 5.95
C ILE A 337 5.91 35.85 5.94
N ARG A 338 7.01 36.45 5.45
CA ARG A 338 8.33 35.79 5.41
C ARG A 338 8.86 35.41 6.80
N GLU A 339 8.64 36.25 7.81
CA GLU A 339 9.00 35.93 9.20
C GLU A 339 8.20 34.70 9.69
N MET A 340 6.88 34.71 9.53
CA MET A 340 6.02 33.60 9.95
C MET A 340 6.34 32.29 9.21
N GLU A 341 6.66 32.35 7.92
CA GLU A 341 7.12 31.19 7.14
C GLU A 341 8.44 30.64 7.68
N GLY A 342 9.35 31.52 8.11
CA GLY A 342 10.60 31.14 8.76
C GLY A 342 10.37 30.41 10.08
N ASP A 343 9.49 30.96 10.92
CA ASP A 343 9.12 30.37 12.21
C ASP A 343 8.44 29.01 12.03
N LEU A 344 7.52 28.89 11.06
CA LEU A 344 6.87 27.62 10.73
C LEU A 344 7.87 26.54 10.32
N LYS A 345 8.84 26.87 9.46
CA LYS A 345 9.89 25.93 9.05
C LYS A 345 10.75 25.49 10.24
N GLN A 346 11.04 26.40 11.16
CA GLN A 346 11.79 26.08 12.37
C GLN A 346 10.99 25.14 13.28
N HIS A 347 9.70 25.40 13.48
CA HIS A 347 8.83 24.53 14.26
C HIS A 347 8.67 23.15 13.62
N GLU A 348 8.52 23.07 12.30
CA GLU A 348 8.47 21.81 11.55
C GLU A 348 9.74 20.99 11.75
N LYS A 349 10.92 21.63 11.68
CA LYS A 349 12.21 20.98 11.93
C LYS A 349 12.30 20.43 13.36
N VAL A 350 11.86 21.19 14.35
CA VAL A 350 11.85 20.75 15.76
C VAL A 350 10.88 19.59 15.94
N ALA A 351 9.69 19.63 15.32
CA ALA A 351 8.71 18.55 15.38
C ALA A 351 9.27 17.25 14.75
N LEU A 352 9.95 17.34 13.62
CA LEU A 352 10.60 16.21 12.97
C LEU A 352 11.71 15.61 13.85
N GLN A 353 12.53 16.45 14.47
CA GLN A 353 13.56 16.00 15.41
C GLN A 353 12.95 15.31 16.65
N ALA A 354 11.85 15.84 17.19
CA ALA A 354 11.15 15.22 18.31
C ALA A 354 10.54 13.86 17.91
N ALA A 355 9.94 13.76 16.71
CA ALA A 355 9.37 12.52 16.20
C ALA A 355 10.43 11.43 16.00
N THR A 356 11.56 11.76 15.36
CA THR A 356 12.68 10.83 15.18
C THR A 356 13.30 10.40 16.51
N HIS A 357 13.37 11.30 17.49
CA HIS A 357 13.83 10.95 18.84
C HIS A 357 12.87 9.97 19.53
N LEU A 358 11.55 10.21 19.45
CA LEU A 358 10.52 9.31 20.00
C LEU A 358 10.63 7.90 19.38
N GLU A 359 10.79 7.80 18.07
CA GLU A 359 10.94 6.51 17.38
C GLU A 359 12.20 5.76 17.81
N ASN A 360 13.33 6.47 17.94
CA ASN A 360 14.56 5.89 18.47
C ASN A 360 14.40 5.39 19.91
N CYS A 361 13.71 6.15 20.77
CA CYS A 361 13.40 5.71 22.13
C CYS A 361 12.53 4.45 22.12
N LYS A 362 11.45 4.41 21.32
CA LYS A 362 10.59 3.23 21.18
C LYS A 362 11.38 2.00 20.75
N ARG A 363 12.26 2.14 19.74
CA ARG A 363 13.13 1.06 19.28
C ARG A 363 14.04 0.56 20.39
N LYS A 364 14.69 1.46 21.14
CA LYS A 364 15.53 1.08 22.29
C LYS A 364 14.73 0.36 23.37
N THR A 365 13.54 0.85 23.71
CA THR A 365 12.66 0.21 24.69
C THR A 365 12.26 -1.20 24.24
N GLU A 366 11.94 -1.39 22.97
CA GLU A 366 11.59 -2.70 22.43
C GLU A 366 12.78 -3.66 22.44
N GLN A 367 13.97 -3.18 22.10
CA GLN A 367 15.21 -3.95 22.21
C GLN A 367 15.46 -4.39 23.67
N CYS A 368 15.33 -3.47 24.63
CA CYS A 368 15.47 -3.81 26.05
C CYS A 368 14.41 -4.81 26.52
N LYS A 369 13.15 -4.69 26.07
CA LYS A 369 12.09 -5.67 26.38
C LYS A 369 12.41 -7.05 25.83
N GLN A 370 12.91 -7.13 24.59
CA GLN A 370 13.31 -8.38 23.97
C GLN A 370 14.46 -9.02 24.75
N GLN A 371 15.50 -8.25 25.09
CA GLN A 371 16.62 -8.70 25.92
C GLN A 371 16.15 -9.18 27.29
N LEU A 372 15.27 -8.43 27.97
CA LEU A 372 14.66 -8.82 29.24
C LEU A 372 13.90 -10.15 29.11
N SER A 373 13.09 -10.29 28.06
CA SER A 373 12.32 -11.53 27.83
C SER A 373 13.22 -12.73 27.55
N ALA A 374 14.31 -12.54 26.82
CA ALA A 374 15.29 -13.57 26.54
C ALA A 374 16.06 -13.97 27.81
N ALA A 375 16.51 -13.00 28.59
CA ALA A 375 17.16 -13.22 29.87
C ALA A 375 16.22 -13.94 30.86
N LYS A 376 14.95 -13.54 30.92
CA LYS A 376 13.93 -14.20 31.74
C LYS A 376 13.72 -15.67 31.34
N ARG A 377 13.53 -15.95 30.04
CA ARG A 377 13.39 -17.33 29.53
C ARG A 377 14.63 -18.17 29.82
N HIS A 378 15.82 -17.57 29.70
CA HIS A 378 17.07 -18.25 30.01
C HIS A 378 17.16 -18.61 31.49
N ALA A 379 16.84 -17.66 32.38
CA ALA A 379 16.79 -17.90 33.82
C ALA A 379 15.77 -19.01 34.19
N GLU A 380 14.56 -18.95 33.63
CA GLU A 380 13.52 -19.98 33.84
C GLU A 380 13.92 -21.37 33.31
N SER A 381 14.77 -21.43 32.28
CA SER A 381 15.31 -22.69 31.77
C SER A 381 16.39 -23.30 32.68
N ILE A 382 17.09 -22.48 33.46
CA ILE A 382 18.12 -22.95 34.41
C ILE A 382 17.47 -23.41 35.71
N ALA A 383 16.50 -22.64 36.21
CA ALA A 383 15.74 -22.98 37.42
C ALA A 383 14.26 -22.64 37.24
N ILE A 384 13.40 -23.66 37.37
CA ILE A 384 11.95 -23.47 37.39
C ILE A 384 11.59 -22.81 38.72
N ILE A 385 10.89 -21.67 38.66
CA ILE A 385 10.50 -20.93 39.86
C ILE A 385 9.43 -21.72 40.62
N THR A 386 9.84 -22.41 41.68
CA THR A 386 8.96 -23.03 42.69
C THR A 386 8.45 -21.96 43.66
N GLU A 387 7.30 -22.18 44.32
CA GLU A 387 6.74 -21.22 45.30
C GLU A 387 7.72 -20.85 46.43
N ASP A 388 8.60 -21.78 46.83
CA ASP A 388 9.63 -21.55 47.84
C ASP A 388 10.77 -20.64 47.32
N LEU A 389 11.22 -20.86 46.08
CA LEU A 389 12.21 -20.00 45.40
C LEU A 389 11.67 -18.58 45.15
N THR A 390 10.35 -18.44 44.99
CA THR A 390 9.72 -17.13 44.80
C THR A 390 9.78 -16.29 46.07
N LYS A 391 9.66 -16.93 47.25
CA LYS A 391 9.79 -16.27 48.54
C LYS A 391 11.23 -15.83 48.81
N GLU A 392 12.21 -16.72 48.57
CA GLU A 392 13.64 -16.36 48.69
C GLU A 392 14.04 -15.27 47.69
N PHE A 393 13.50 -15.29 46.46
CA PHE A 393 13.76 -14.25 45.47
C PHE A 393 13.23 -12.87 45.88
N LEU A 394 12.12 -12.81 46.61
CA LEU A 394 11.58 -11.56 47.17
C LEU A 394 12.39 -11.03 48.36
N GLU A 395 13.12 -11.90 49.06
CA GLU A 395 14.05 -11.52 50.13
C GLU A 395 15.39 -11.02 49.59
N MET A 396 15.70 -11.24 48.30
CA MET A 396 16.91 -10.74 47.66
C MET A 396 16.85 -9.23 47.37
N PRO A 397 18.00 -8.55 47.31
CA PRO A 397 18.07 -7.12 47.00
C PRO A 397 17.49 -6.79 45.62
N GLY A 398 16.73 -5.68 45.52
CA GLY A 398 16.02 -5.29 44.31
C GLY A 398 16.83 -4.44 43.32
N THR A 399 18.05 -4.03 43.68
CA THR A 399 18.92 -3.21 42.83
C THR A 399 20.12 -4.01 42.32
N ILE A 400 20.56 -3.72 41.10
CA ILE A 400 21.68 -4.41 40.45
C ILE A 400 22.96 -4.27 41.29
N GLU A 401 23.18 -3.08 41.84
CA GLU A 401 24.37 -2.73 42.63
C GLU A 401 24.43 -3.52 43.95
N GLU A 402 23.30 -3.70 44.63
CA GLU A 402 23.23 -4.50 45.87
C GLU A 402 23.34 -6.01 45.58
N LEU A 403 22.82 -6.48 44.44
CA LEU A 403 22.98 -7.87 44.00
C LEU A 403 24.44 -8.19 43.66
N GLU A 404 25.15 -7.30 42.96
CA GLU A 404 26.57 -7.46 42.65
C GLU A 404 27.42 -7.48 43.92
N ALA A 405 27.10 -6.62 44.90
CA ALA A 405 27.76 -6.64 46.21
C ALA A 405 27.53 -7.96 46.95
N ALA A 406 26.29 -8.45 47.01
CA ALA A 406 25.96 -9.72 47.65
C ALA A 406 26.61 -10.93 46.94
N ILE A 407 26.72 -10.91 45.61
CA ILE A 407 27.45 -11.94 44.84
C ILE A 407 28.93 -11.91 45.23
N GLN A 408 29.55 -10.73 45.28
CA GLN A 408 30.95 -10.60 45.62
C GLN A 408 31.25 -11.01 47.08
N ASP A 409 30.35 -10.71 48.02
CA ASP A 409 30.45 -11.13 49.41
C ASP A 409 30.37 -12.66 49.53
N ASN A 410 29.40 -13.30 48.87
CA ASN A 410 29.28 -14.77 48.83
C ASN A 410 30.49 -15.45 48.17
N ILE A 411 31.02 -14.87 47.08
CA ILE A 411 32.25 -15.37 46.44
C ILE A 411 33.43 -15.25 47.41
N SER A 412 33.53 -14.13 48.13
CA SER A 412 34.61 -13.90 49.10
C SER A 412 34.50 -14.85 50.30
N GLU A 413 33.28 -15.12 50.78
CA GLU A 413 33.00 -16.11 51.80
C GLU A 413 33.37 -17.52 51.32
N ALA A 414 32.95 -17.92 50.12
CA ALA A 414 33.29 -19.21 49.53
C ALA A 414 34.80 -19.40 49.34
N ASN A 415 35.51 -18.35 48.91
CA ASN A 415 36.97 -18.35 48.80
C ASN A 415 37.68 -18.37 50.16
N SER A 416 37.02 -17.92 51.22
CA SER A 416 37.54 -17.96 52.59
C SER A 416 37.41 -19.33 53.26
N ILE A 417 36.61 -20.24 52.69
CA ILE A 417 36.53 -21.64 53.12
C ILE A 417 37.90 -22.28 52.86
N LEU A 418 38.69 -22.41 53.92
CA LEU A 418 40.02 -23.03 53.89
C LEU A 418 39.92 -24.49 53.42
N PHE A 419 40.25 -24.73 52.16
CA PHE A 419 40.47 -26.06 51.65
C PHE A 419 41.70 -26.67 52.34
N VAL A 420 41.55 -27.86 52.94
CA VAL A 420 42.59 -28.57 53.70
C VAL A 420 43.85 -28.89 52.86
N ASN A 421 43.78 -28.78 51.51
CA ASN A 421 44.92 -28.93 50.62
C ASN A 421 44.90 -27.88 49.49
N GLN A 422 45.79 -26.90 49.58
CA GLN A 422 45.86 -25.72 48.70
C GLN A 422 46.17 -26.08 47.22
N ASN A 423 46.73 -27.27 46.97
CA ASN A 423 47.10 -27.73 45.62
C ASN A 423 45.91 -28.16 44.76
N ILE A 424 44.78 -28.53 45.36
CA ILE A 424 43.62 -29.07 44.63
C ILE A 424 42.98 -27.99 43.75
N LEU A 425 42.86 -26.77 44.29
CA LEU A 425 42.26 -25.64 43.58
C LEU A 425 43.16 -25.19 42.41
N GLN A 426 44.47 -25.16 42.62
CA GLN A 426 45.44 -24.86 41.56
C GLN A 426 45.45 -25.94 40.46
N GLU A 427 45.35 -27.22 40.82
CA GLU A 427 45.22 -28.29 39.82
C GLU A 427 43.91 -28.18 39.03
N TYR A 428 42.80 -27.85 39.69
CA TYR A 428 41.52 -27.65 39.04
C TYR A 428 41.57 -26.48 38.04
N GLU A 429 42.06 -25.31 38.46
CA GLU A 429 42.23 -24.14 37.59
C GLU A 429 43.16 -24.41 36.41
N ASN A 430 44.24 -25.16 36.63
CA ASN A 430 45.16 -25.56 35.57
C ASN A 430 44.53 -26.54 34.58
N ARG A 431 43.68 -27.46 35.05
CA ARG A 431 42.93 -28.37 34.18
C ARG A 431 41.85 -27.62 33.40
N GLN A 432 41.16 -26.67 34.03
CA GLN A 432 40.15 -25.85 33.37
C GLN A 432 40.78 -25.03 32.23
N ARG A 433 41.90 -24.34 32.50
CA ARG A 433 42.66 -23.65 31.44
C ARG A 433 43.09 -24.57 30.30
N LYS A 434 43.58 -25.78 30.60
CA LYS A 434 43.96 -26.75 29.57
C LYS A 434 42.76 -27.22 28.74
N ILE A 435 41.59 -27.39 29.36
CA ILE A 435 40.36 -27.78 28.65
C ILE A 435 39.93 -26.65 27.72
N ASP A 436 39.94 -25.41 28.19
CA ASP A 436 39.57 -24.24 27.38
C ASP A 436 40.51 -24.03 26.18
N ASP A 437 41.82 -24.21 26.40
CA ASP A 437 42.83 -24.16 25.34
C ASP A 437 42.61 -25.27 24.29
N MET A 438 42.32 -26.50 24.72
CA MET A 438 42.04 -27.62 23.82
C MET A 438 40.73 -27.42 23.06
N ALA A 439 39.69 -26.93 23.72
CA ALA A 439 38.40 -26.62 23.09
C ALA A 439 38.55 -25.54 22.02
N SER A 440 39.29 -24.48 22.32
CA SER A 440 39.59 -23.39 21.38
C SER A 440 40.37 -23.89 20.16
N LYS A 441 41.32 -24.82 20.35
CA LYS A 441 42.05 -25.46 19.24
C LYS A 441 41.14 -26.30 18.36
N VAL A 442 40.27 -27.11 18.96
CA VAL A 442 39.29 -27.92 18.21
C VAL A 442 38.37 -27.04 17.38
N GLU A 443 37.90 -25.91 17.94
CA GLU A 443 37.05 -24.97 17.19
C GLU A 443 37.81 -24.32 16.02
N ALA A 444 39.09 -23.98 16.21
CA ALA A 444 39.93 -23.45 15.14
C ALA A 444 40.18 -24.47 14.03
N ASP A 445 40.49 -25.72 14.39
CA ASP A 445 40.72 -26.82 13.45
C ASP A 445 39.45 -27.16 12.66
N ASP A 446 38.27 -27.11 13.29
CA ASP A 446 36.98 -27.35 12.62
C ASP A 446 36.65 -26.22 11.62
N LYS A 447 36.91 -24.96 11.98
CA LYS A 447 36.77 -23.82 11.04
C LYS A 447 37.69 -23.98 9.82
N GLU A 448 38.92 -24.43 10.05
CA GLU A 448 39.88 -24.66 8.97
C GLU A 448 39.49 -25.85 8.08
N LEU A 449 38.93 -26.92 8.67
CA LEU A 449 38.36 -28.05 7.92
C LEU A 449 37.20 -27.59 7.04
N GLN A 450 36.27 -26.79 7.57
CA GLN A 450 35.15 -26.25 6.80
C GLN A 450 35.63 -25.36 5.65
N ARG A 451 36.66 -24.53 5.88
CA ARG A 451 37.31 -23.74 4.84
C ARG A 451 37.85 -24.63 3.72
N CYS A 452 38.63 -25.65 4.06
CA CYS A 452 39.17 -26.61 3.09
C CYS A 452 38.07 -27.34 2.29
N LEU A 453 36.99 -27.78 2.95
CA LEU A 453 35.86 -28.41 2.27
C LEU A 453 35.17 -27.45 1.29
N SER A 454 35.00 -26.18 1.68
CA SER A 454 34.42 -25.16 0.80
C SER A 454 35.30 -24.87 -0.42
N GLU A 455 36.63 -24.92 -0.27
CA GLU A 455 37.57 -24.76 -1.38
C GLU A 455 37.49 -25.94 -2.35
N ILE A 456 37.41 -27.17 -1.83
CA ILE A 456 37.24 -28.38 -2.66
C ILE A 456 35.92 -28.33 -3.45
N THR A 457 34.81 -27.93 -2.83
CA THR A 457 33.52 -27.84 -3.53
C THR A 457 33.51 -26.74 -4.59
N ASN A 458 34.12 -25.58 -4.31
CA ASN A 458 34.28 -24.50 -5.29
C ASN A 458 35.17 -24.93 -6.48
N LEU A 459 36.28 -25.62 -6.21
CA LEU A 459 37.15 -26.17 -7.26
C LEU A 459 36.41 -27.21 -8.10
N LYS A 460 35.67 -28.14 -7.48
CA LYS A 460 34.83 -29.10 -8.19
C LYS A 460 33.77 -28.40 -9.06
N GLY A 461 33.15 -27.34 -8.55
CA GLY A 461 32.15 -26.54 -9.26
C GLY A 461 32.67 -25.84 -10.52
N SER A 462 33.97 -25.53 -10.59
CA SER A 462 34.59 -24.95 -11.80
C SER A 462 35.20 -26.00 -12.73
N TRP A 463 35.81 -27.04 -12.16
CA TRP A 463 36.47 -28.11 -12.91
C TRP A 463 35.49 -29.04 -13.62
N LEU A 464 34.47 -29.55 -12.92
CA LEU A 464 33.55 -30.57 -13.44
C LEU A 464 32.78 -30.07 -14.68
N PRO A 465 32.18 -28.86 -14.71
CA PRO A 465 31.49 -28.38 -15.92
C PRO A 465 32.43 -28.15 -17.10
N THR A 466 33.67 -27.72 -16.83
CA THR A 466 34.70 -27.54 -17.87
C THR A 466 35.07 -28.88 -18.51
N LEU A 467 35.20 -29.93 -17.68
CA LEU A 467 35.46 -31.29 -18.13
C LEU A 467 34.27 -31.86 -18.93
N CYS A 468 33.03 -31.73 -18.43
CA CYS A 468 31.84 -32.21 -19.13
C CYS A 468 31.69 -31.53 -20.51
N ASN A 469 31.90 -30.22 -20.59
CA ASN A 469 31.87 -29.49 -21.87
C ASN A 469 32.93 -29.99 -22.86
N LEU A 470 34.12 -30.35 -22.37
CA LEU A 470 35.19 -30.88 -23.22
C LEU A 470 34.84 -32.29 -23.72
N VAL A 471 34.28 -33.14 -22.85
CA VAL A 471 33.81 -34.48 -23.24
C VAL A 471 32.65 -34.39 -24.24
N VAL A 472 31.72 -33.45 -24.09
CA VAL A 472 30.65 -33.20 -25.07
C VAL A 472 31.22 -32.78 -26.43
N LYS A 473 32.19 -31.85 -26.47
CA LYS A 473 32.86 -31.46 -27.73
C LYS A 473 33.60 -32.63 -28.40
N ILE A 474 34.23 -33.48 -27.58
CA ILE A 474 34.86 -34.71 -28.07
C ILE A 474 33.78 -35.66 -28.61
N ASN A 475 32.67 -35.83 -27.90
CA ASN A 475 31.56 -36.69 -28.31
C ASN A 475 30.94 -36.22 -29.64
N GLU A 476 30.73 -34.92 -29.83
CA GLU A 476 30.22 -34.36 -31.09
C GLU A 476 31.18 -34.61 -32.26
N THR A 477 32.48 -34.42 -32.04
CA THR A 477 33.52 -34.68 -33.05
C THR A 477 33.63 -36.17 -33.36
N PHE A 478 33.59 -37.01 -32.32
CA PHE A 478 33.65 -38.46 -32.43
C PHE A 478 32.41 -39.01 -33.14
N SER A 479 31.21 -38.56 -32.75
CA SER A 479 29.94 -38.93 -33.37
C SER A 479 29.90 -38.54 -34.84
N ARG A 480 30.36 -37.33 -35.20
CA ARG A 480 30.45 -36.88 -36.60
C ARG A 480 31.37 -37.77 -37.44
N ASN A 481 32.56 -38.09 -36.94
CA ASN A 481 33.51 -38.94 -37.67
C ASN A 481 32.99 -40.39 -37.82
N PHE A 482 32.26 -40.92 -36.85
CA PHE A 482 31.68 -42.27 -36.93
C PHE A 482 30.41 -42.32 -37.80
N GLN A 483 29.62 -41.24 -37.86
CA GLN A 483 28.53 -41.09 -38.81
C GLN A 483 29.03 -41.14 -40.27
N GLU A 484 30.20 -40.57 -40.57
CA GLU A 484 30.84 -40.70 -41.90
C GLU A 484 31.20 -42.16 -42.24
N MET A 485 31.39 -43.01 -41.23
CA MET A 485 31.67 -44.44 -41.37
C MET A 485 30.40 -45.33 -41.27
N ALA A 486 29.20 -44.74 -41.21
CA ALA A 486 27.90 -45.44 -41.06
C ALA A 486 27.75 -46.26 -39.75
N VAL A 487 28.46 -45.88 -38.68
CA VAL A 487 28.35 -46.50 -37.35
C VAL A 487 28.03 -45.42 -36.31
N ALA A 488 27.19 -45.69 -35.31
CA ALA A 488 26.92 -44.74 -34.23
C ALA A 488 27.82 -45.06 -33.03
N GLY A 489 28.64 -44.09 -32.59
CA GLY A 489 29.48 -44.20 -31.40
C GLY A 489 29.29 -43.00 -30.47
N GLU A 490 29.21 -43.23 -29.16
CA GLU A 490 29.01 -42.23 -28.12
C GLU A 490 30.13 -42.27 -27.08
N VAL A 491 30.61 -41.10 -26.65
CA VAL A 491 31.60 -40.90 -25.59
C VAL A 491 30.94 -40.14 -24.42
N SER A 492 30.95 -40.73 -23.23
CA SER A 492 30.38 -40.14 -22.01
C SER A 492 31.40 -40.11 -20.87
N LEU A 493 31.22 -39.16 -19.93
CA LEU A 493 32.01 -39.08 -18.71
C LEU A 493 31.34 -39.93 -17.61
N ASP A 494 32.10 -40.76 -16.92
CA ASP A 494 31.67 -41.51 -15.75
C ASP A 494 32.02 -40.71 -14.49
N GLU A 495 31.01 -40.11 -13.87
CA GLU A 495 31.15 -39.20 -12.73
C GLU A 495 31.00 -39.97 -11.39
N HIS A 496 32.01 -39.91 -10.54
CA HIS A 496 32.00 -40.53 -9.19
C HIS A 496 32.18 -39.46 -8.11
N GLU A 497 31.10 -38.76 -7.76
CA GLU A 497 30.97 -37.74 -6.70
C GLU A 497 32.28 -37.09 -6.21
N MET A 498 32.88 -37.58 -5.12
CA MET A 498 34.08 -37.02 -4.48
C MET A 498 35.34 -37.89 -4.67
N ASP A 499 35.21 -39.03 -5.33
CA ASP A 499 36.32 -39.96 -5.60
C ASP A 499 36.96 -39.60 -6.95
N PHE A 500 37.76 -38.53 -6.95
CA PHE A 500 38.38 -37.98 -8.17
C PHE A 500 39.25 -38.99 -8.93
N ASP A 501 39.83 -39.98 -8.25
CA ASP A 501 40.66 -41.03 -8.84
C ASP A 501 39.86 -42.05 -9.69
N LYS A 502 38.52 -42.06 -9.56
CA LYS A 502 37.64 -42.99 -10.28
C LYS A 502 36.96 -42.37 -11.50
N TYR A 503 37.18 -41.09 -11.78
CA TYR A 503 36.61 -40.43 -12.95
C TYR A 503 37.23 -41.03 -14.23
N GLY A 504 36.37 -41.42 -15.17
CA GLY A 504 36.79 -42.07 -16.42
C GLY A 504 35.95 -41.63 -17.60
N VAL A 505 36.46 -41.82 -18.82
CA VAL A 505 35.72 -41.55 -20.06
C VAL A 505 35.34 -42.87 -20.71
N LEU A 506 34.04 -43.11 -20.85
CA LEU A 506 33.46 -44.31 -21.44
C LEU A 506 33.19 -44.10 -22.93
N LYS A 507 33.43 -45.13 -23.74
CA LYS A 507 33.08 -45.16 -25.17
C LYS A 507 32.13 -46.31 -25.43
N SER A 508 31.06 -46.08 -26.18
CA SER A 508 30.07 -47.08 -26.55
C SER A 508 29.77 -47.03 -28.05
N GLU A 509 29.63 -48.19 -28.69
CA GLU A 509 29.41 -48.35 -30.14
C GLU A 509 28.09 -49.10 -30.36
N ILE A 510 27.25 -48.62 -31.28
CA ILE A 510 25.93 -49.17 -31.61
C ILE A 510 25.91 -49.53 -33.10
N GLN A 511 25.87 -50.83 -33.41
CA GLN A 511 25.71 -51.34 -34.79
C GLN A 511 24.23 -51.53 -35.14
N GLY A 512 23.76 -50.85 -36.18
CA GLY A 512 22.38 -50.94 -36.67
C GLY A 512 22.10 -52.23 -37.47
N SER A 513 21.07 -52.98 -37.08
CA SER A 513 20.59 -54.17 -37.80
C SER A 513 19.60 -53.79 -38.91
N ARG A 514 19.77 -54.34 -40.13
CA ARG A 514 18.83 -54.19 -41.25
C ARG A 514 17.45 -54.79 -40.92
N THR A 515 16.40 -54.04 -41.26
CA THR A 515 14.98 -54.45 -41.16
C THR A 515 14.63 -55.50 -42.22
N ILE A 516 14.08 -56.66 -41.82
CA ILE A 516 13.23 -57.52 -42.67
C ILE A 516 11.99 -57.90 -41.84
N ALA A 517 10.85 -57.91 -42.53
CA ALA A 517 9.50 -58.09 -42.03
C ALA A 517 9.27 -59.32 -41.14
N GLY A 518 8.43 -59.13 -40.12
CA GLY A 518 7.64 -60.19 -39.49
C GLY A 518 8.37 -61.06 -38.46
N ALA A 519 8.44 -60.58 -37.22
CA ALA A 519 8.30 -61.38 -36.00
C ALA A 519 8.46 -60.46 -34.78
N GLU A 520 7.45 -60.44 -33.91
CA GLU A 520 7.61 -59.97 -32.53
C GLU A 520 8.64 -60.87 -31.84
N CYS A 521 9.79 -60.29 -31.48
CA CYS A 521 10.74 -60.95 -30.61
C CYS A 521 11.34 -59.91 -29.67
N SER A 522 10.83 -59.89 -28.44
CA SER A 522 11.39 -59.17 -27.31
C SER A 522 12.74 -59.81 -26.95
N SER A 523 13.85 -59.20 -27.33
CA SER A 523 15.18 -59.55 -26.81
C SER A 523 16.08 -58.32 -26.73
N PRO A 524 16.95 -58.20 -25.72
CA PRO A 524 17.68 -56.97 -25.42
C PRO A 524 18.82 -56.73 -26.40
N VAL A 525 18.97 -55.48 -26.83
CA VAL A 525 20.12 -54.99 -27.59
C VAL A 525 21.40 -55.22 -26.77
N TRP A 526 22.31 -56.05 -27.29
CA TRP A 526 23.63 -56.23 -26.70
C TRP A 526 24.45 -54.95 -26.89
N ARG A 527 24.66 -54.16 -25.82
CA ARG A 527 25.74 -53.17 -25.76
C ARG A 527 27.04 -53.91 -25.45
N ARG A 528 28.02 -53.86 -26.35
CA ARG A 528 29.39 -54.27 -26.03
C ARG A 528 30.14 -53.04 -25.50
N THR A 529 30.15 -52.88 -24.18
CA THR A 529 30.98 -51.86 -23.51
C THR A 529 32.42 -52.38 -23.50
N VAL A 530 33.32 -51.70 -24.23
CA VAL A 530 34.76 -51.99 -24.16
C VAL A 530 35.40 -50.90 -23.31
N SER A 531 35.60 -51.19 -22.02
CA SER A 531 36.28 -50.28 -21.10
C SER A 531 37.80 -50.36 -21.33
N PHE A 532 38.37 -49.36 -21.99
CA PHE A 532 39.81 -49.11 -21.95
C PHE A 532 40.09 -48.09 -20.84
N ASN A 533 40.51 -48.57 -19.66
CA ASN A 533 41.03 -47.70 -18.61
C ASN A 533 42.40 -47.16 -19.05
N TYR A 534 42.43 -45.93 -19.57
CA TYR A 534 43.65 -45.14 -19.61
C TYR A 534 43.63 -44.19 -18.42
N PRO A 535 44.40 -44.47 -17.34
CA PRO A 535 44.50 -43.54 -16.23
C PRO A 535 45.13 -42.23 -16.72
N LEU A 536 44.46 -41.11 -16.43
CA LEU A 536 45.03 -39.78 -16.62
C LEU A 536 46.12 -39.59 -15.55
N SER A 537 47.38 -39.60 -15.96
CA SER A 537 48.50 -39.34 -15.06
C SER A 537 48.45 -37.90 -14.57
N CYS A 538 48.12 -37.71 -13.29
CA CYS A 538 48.21 -36.41 -12.62
C CYS A 538 49.67 -35.95 -12.54
N PHE A 539 49.95 -34.77 -13.11
CA PHE A 539 51.22 -34.07 -12.95
C PHE A 539 51.36 -33.61 -11.49
N SER A 540 52.38 -34.11 -10.79
CA SER A 540 52.77 -33.63 -9.46
C SER A 540 53.44 -32.25 -9.60
N PRO A 541 53.04 -31.22 -8.84
CA PRO A 541 53.87 -30.03 -8.67
C PRO A 541 55.00 -30.36 -7.68
N ARG A 542 56.24 -30.05 -8.07
CA ARG A 542 57.40 -30.08 -7.17
C ARG A 542 57.20 -29.03 -6.06
N SER A 543 57.35 -29.47 -4.82
CA SER A 543 57.54 -28.62 -3.65
C SER A 543 58.96 -28.05 -3.64
N ASP A 544 59.14 -26.81 -4.08
CA ASP A 544 60.35 -26.05 -3.77
C ASP A 544 60.16 -25.36 -2.40
N GLN A 545 60.83 -25.91 -1.39
CA GLN A 545 61.04 -25.27 -0.10
C GLN A 545 62.14 -24.21 -0.24
N LEU A 546 61.83 -22.97 0.11
CA LEU A 546 62.83 -21.96 0.49
C LEU A 546 62.62 -21.59 1.96
N PRO A 547 63.68 -21.53 2.78
CA PRO A 547 63.56 -21.25 4.22
C PRO A 547 63.45 -19.74 4.48
N ILE A 548 62.56 -19.39 5.40
CA ILE A 548 62.48 -18.06 6.02
C ILE A 548 63.53 -18.02 7.15
N PRO A 549 64.44 -17.03 7.22
CA PRO A 549 65.30 -16.87 8.37
C PRO A 549 64.54 -16.13 9.48
N CYS A 550 64.65 -16.65 10.70
CA CYS A 550 64.25 -15.96 11.92
C CYS A 550 65.04 -14.65 12.08
N GLY A 551 64.32 -13.59 12.42
CA GLY A 551 64.83 -12.27 12.83
C GLY A 551 63.67 -11.41 13.30
#